data_AF-A0A929PJ53-F1
#
_entry.id   AF-A0A929PJ53-F1
#
_cell.length_a   1.000
_cell.length_b   1.000
_cell.length_c   1.000
_cell.angle_alpha   90.00
_cell.angle_beta   90.00
_cell.angle_gamma   90.00
#
_symmetry.space_group_name_H-M   'P 1'
#
loop_
_entity.id
_entity.type
_entity.pdbx_description
1 polymer ?
#
loop_
_entity_poly.entity_id
_entity_poly.type
_entity_poly.pdbx_seq_one_letter_code
_entity_poly.pdbx_strand_id
1 'polypeptide(L)' 'MQVHKFICIGTLEERIDRMIERKKKLAEAIIGAGEAGVTELSTDQLKDVFSLSQDAVEPLE' A
#
# COMPACT_ATOMS: atom_id res chain seq x y z
N MET A 1 -23.25 -1.07 17.12
CA MET A 1 -23.63 -1.75 15.87
C MET A 1 -22.71 -2.96 15.70
N GLN A 2 -23.25 -4.15 15.43
CA GLN A 2 -22.45 -5.40 15.31
C GLN A 2 -22.62 -5.99 13.92
N VAL A 3 -21.53 -6.53 13.37
CA VAL A 3 -21.50 -7.23 12.08
C VAL A 3 -20.83 -8.58 12.30
N HIS A 4 -21.46 -9.64 11.81
CA HIS A 4 -20.95 -11.01 11.94
C HIS A 4 -20.63 -11.56 10.56
N LYS A 5 -19.47 -12.20 10.43
CA LYS A 5 -19.06 -12.91 9.22
C LYS A 5 -19.13 -14.40 9.49
N PHE A 6 -20.01 -15.09 8.77
CA PHE A 6 -20.07 -16.56 8.78
C PHE A 6 -19.16 -17.10 7.68
N ILE A 7 -18.42 -18.17 8.00
CA ILE A 7 -17.46 -18.81 7.10
C ILE A 7 -17.63 -20.32 7.23
N CYS A 8 -17.79 -21.01 6.12
CA CYS A 8 -17.86 -22.46 6.08
C CYS A 8 -16.44 -23.06 6.16
N ILE A 9 -16.16 -23.76 7.26
CA ILE A 9 -14.87 -24.40 7.52
C ILE A 9 -14.57 -25.46 6.45
N GLY A 10 -13.31 -25.51 5.98
CA GLY A 10 -12.85 -26.48 4.98
C GLY A 10 -13.33 -26.21 3.55
N THR A 11 -14.05 -25.11 3.32
CA THR A 11 -14.52 -24.72 1.99
C THR A 11 -13.64 -23.65 1.36
N LEU A 12 -14.00 -23.24 0.14
CA LEU A 12 -13.38 -22.12 -0.54
C LEU A 12 -13.48 -20.80 0.26
N GLU A 13 -14.54 -20.62 1.06
CA GLU A 13 -14.75 -19.39 1.85
C GLU A 13 -13.59 -19.15 2.84
N GLU A 14 -13.11 -20.19 3.51
CA GLU A 14 -11.96 -20.10 4.43
C GLU A 14 -10.65 -19.76 3.70
N ARG A 15 -10.47 -20.28 2.49
CA ARG A 15 -9.29 -19.97 1.66
C ARG A 15 -9.30 -18.52 1.19
N ILE A 16 -10.47 -18.04 0.75
CA ILE A 16 -10.66 -16.64 0.34
C ILE A 16 -10.46 -15.71 1.54
N ASP A 17 -11.02 -16.05 2.71
CA ASP A 17 -10.85 -15.27 3.94
C ASP A 17 -9.37 -15.09 4.31
N ARG A 18 -8.61 -16.20 4.37
CA ARG A 18 -7.16 -16.15 4.63
C ARG A 18 -6.40 -15.34 3.59
N MET A 19 -6.80 -15.41 2.32
CA MET A 19 -6.15 -14.63 1.26
C MET A 19 -6.42 -13.12 1.43
N ILE A 20 -7.66 -12.74 1.72
CA ILE A 20 -8.04 -11.35 1.96
C ILE A 20 -7.30 -10.82 3.18
N GLU A 21 -7.22 -11.58 4.26
CA GLU A 21 -6.52 -11.17 5.48
C GLU A 21 -5.02 -10.95 5.25
N ARG A 22 -4.37 -11.83 4.48
CA ARG A 22 -2.97 -11.64 4.07
C ARG A 22 -2.78 -10.38 3.22
N LYS A 23 -3.68 -10.14 2.26
CA LYS A 23 -3.64 -8.95 1.41
C LYS A 23 -3.84 -7.68 2.22
N LYS A 24 -4.76 -7.68 3.19
CA LYS A 24 -4.98 -6.56 4.11
C LYS A 24 -3.75 -6.26 4.94
N LYS A 25 -3.14 -7.27 5.56
CA LYS A 25 -1.89 -7.09 6.34
C LYS A 25 -0.76 -6.53 5.50
N LEU A 26 -0.61 -6.99 4.26
CA LEU A 26 0.38 -6.45 3.33
C LEU A 26 0.06 -4.99 2.96
N ALA A 27 -1.21 -4.69 2.68
CA ALA A 27 -1.65 -3.33 2.39
C ALA A 27 -1.45 -2.40 3.59
N GLU A 28 -1.76 -2.83 4.81
CA GLU A 28 -1.51 -2.08 6.05
C GLU A 28 -0.01 -1.84 6.27
N ALA A 29 0.84 -2.83 5.99
CA ALA A 29 2.29 -2.65 6.10
C ALA A 29 2.83 -1.64 5.06
N ILE A 30 2.30 -1.64 3.83
CA ILE A 30 2.70 -0.73 2.76
C ILE A 30 2.12 0.67 2.98
N ILE A 31 0.85 0.79 3.35
CA ILE A 31 0.14 2.06 3.55
C ILE A 31 0.54 2.70 4.89
N GLY A 32 0.79 1.90 5.92
CA GLY A 32 1.41 2.37 7.17
C GLY A 32 2.81 2.95 6.94
N ALA A 33 3.54 2.45 5.94
CA ALA A 33 4.79 3.06 5.46
C ALA A 33 4.55 4.24 4.48
N GLY A 34 3.35 4.39 3.92
CA GLY A 34 3.02 5.36 2.86
C GLY A 34 2.43 6.68 3.36
N GLU A 35 1.55 6.67 4.36
CA GLU A 35 0.96 7.91 4.92
C GLU A 35 1.83 8.54 6.02
N ALA A 36 2.56 7.75 6.79
CA ALA A 36 3.60 8.25 7.71
C ALA A 36 4.91 8.60 6.98
N GLY A 37 5.20 7.88 5.89
CA GLY A 37 6.45 8.00 5.15
C GLY A 37 6.71 9.42 4.65
N VAL A 38 5.77 10.03 3.93
CA VAL A 38 5.98 11.37 3.35
C VAL A 38 6.20 12.43 4.44
N THR A 39 5.52 12.33 5.58
CA THR A 39 5.67 13.30 6.69
C THR A 39 6.92 13.10 7.53
N GLU A 40 7.59 11.94 7.43
CA GLU A 40 8.80 11.58 8.19
C GLU A 40 10.08 11.62 7.34
N LEU A 41 9.98 11.89 6.04
CA LEU A 41 11.15 12.11 5.17
C LEU A 41 11.85 13.43 5.53
N SER A 42 13.19 13.41 5.56
CA SER A 42 13.98 14.64 5.70
C SER A 42 13.80 15.54 4.47
N THR A 43 14.10 16.84 4.62
CA THR A 43 13.98 17.81 3.52
C THR A 43 14.74 17.38 2.26
N ASP A 44 15.89 16.72 2.41
CA ASP A 44 16.68 16.24 1.27
C ASP A 44 16.02 15.03 0.56
N GLN A 45 15.41 14.12 1.31
CA GLN A 45 14.70 12.97 0.75
C GLN A 45 13.40 13.39 0.05
N LEU A 46 12.67 14.35 0.61
CA LEU A 46 11.51 14.95 -0.05
C LEU A 46 11.92 15.63 -1.35
N LYS A 47 13.03 16.36 -1.34
CA LYS A 47 13.53 17.06 -2.52
C LYS A 47 13.85 16.10 -3.66
N ASP A 48 14.37 14.91 -3.37
CA ASP A 48 14.65 13.87 -4.35
C ASP A 48 13.36 13.33 -4.99
N VAL A 49 12.35 13.00 -4.18
CA VAL A 49 11.03 12.52 -4.63
C VAL A 49 10.30 13.52 -5.53
N PHE A 50 10.42 14.82 -5.24
CA PHE A 50 9.80 15.89 -6.02
C PHE A 50 10.71 16.46 -7.13
N SER A 51 11.94 15.99 -7.26
CA SER A 51 12.84 16.48 -8.29
C SER A 51 12.48 15.90 -9.66
N LEU A 52 12.39 16.78 -10.66
CA LEU A 52 12.17 16.36 -12.04
C LEU A 52 13.46 15.77 -12.60
N SER A 53 13.44 14.49 -12.93
CA SER A 53 14.58 13.81 -13.56
C SER A 53 14.83 14.37 -14.96
N GLN A 54 16.09 14.58 -15.33
CA GLN A 54 16.46 15.14 -16.64
C GLN A 54 15.97 14.25 -17.80
N ASP A 55 15.94 12.94 -17.59
CA ASP A 55 15.41 11.95 -18.53
C ASP A 55 13.90 12.10 -18.79
N ALA A 56 13.16 12.71 -17.86
CA ALA A 56 11.74 12.98 -18.03
C ALA A 56 11.47 14.24 -18.88
N VAL A 57 12.52 14.99 -19.21
CA VAL A 57 12.49 16.19 -20.06
C VAL A 57 13.28 15.92 -21.33
N GLU A 58 13.03 14.79 -21.99
CA GLU A 58 13.39 14.67 -23.41
C GLU A 58 12.55 15.67 -24.20
N PRO A 59 13.16 16.62 -24.94
CA PRO A 59 12.41 17.38 -25.93
C PRO A 59 11.91 16.37 -26.95
N LEU A 60 10.59 16.28 -27.12
CA LEU A 60 10.00 15.63 -28.29
C LEU A 60 10.56 16.35 -29.53
N GLU A 61 11.59 15.78 -30.16
CA GLU A 61 11.97 16.10 -31.54
C GLU A 61 10.92 15.54 -32.51
#